data_AF-A0A3R6GY86-F1
#
_entry.id   AF-A0A3R6GY86-F1
#
_cell.length_a   1.000
_cell.length_b   1.000
_cell.length_c   1.000
_cell.angle_alpha   90.00
_cell.angle_beta   90.00
_cell.angle_gamma   90.00
#
_symmetry.space_group_name_H-M   'P 1'
#
loop_
_entity.id
_entity.type
_entity.pdbx_description
1 polymer ?
#
loop_
_entity_poly.entity_id
_entity_poly.type
_entity_poly.pdbx_seq_one_letter_code
_entity_poly.pdbx_strand_id
1 'polypeptide(L)'
;MENVTATYDANELAWVTPILTLRRDIFLRITLREKGKVVIRQSDDKGNFPRVPIRRHKDTKSFEFRISVIPDTVQIQIFTSTEPKEIKYAYI
;
A
#
# COMPACT_ATOMS: atom_id res chain seq x y z
N MET A 1 3.49 14.74 -5.31
CA MET A 1 3.57 13.29 -4.99
C MET A 1 4.30 13.14 -3.68
N GLU A 2 3.70 12.44 -2.74
CA GLU A 2 4.28 12.14 -1.43
C GLU A 2 5.04 10.82 -1.50
N ASN A 3 6.22 10.76 -0.89
CA ASN A 3 7.03 9.55 -0.78
C ASN A 3 6.66 8.81 0.52
N VAL A 4 6.61 7.49 0.45
CA VAL A 4 6.38 6.64 1.61
C VAL A 4 7.57 5.70 1.76
N THR A 5 8.14 5.66 2.95
CA THR A 5 9.19 4.70 3.30
C THR A 5 8.56 3.44 3.88
N ALA A 6 9.19 2.30 3.62
CA ALA A 6 8.81 1.03 4.24
C ALA A 6 9.99 0.48 5.03
N THR A 7 9.71 -0.18 6.15
CA THR A 7 10.69 -0.89 6.97
C THR A 7 10.40 -2.37 6.94
N TYR A 8 11.44 -3.19 6.95
CA TYR A 8 11.27 -4.64 7.04
C TYR A 8 10.76 -5.04 8.43
N ASP A 9 9.67 -5.81 8.45
CA ASP A 9 9.10 -6.42 9.65
C ASP A 9 9.31 -7.93 9.59
N ALA A 10 10.05 -8.47 10.55
CA ALA A 10 10.38 -9.88 10.63
C ALA A 10 9.20 -10.77 11.03
N ASN A 11 8.20 -10.24 11.73
CA ASN A 11 7.01 -11.00 12.13
C ASN A 11 6.06 -11.17 10.92
N GLU A 12 5.93 -10.12 10.12
CA GLU A 12 5.12 -10.12 8.89
C GLU A 12 5.89 -10.70 7.68
N LEU A 13 7.21 -10.87 7.80
CA LEU A 13 8.12 -11.29 6.71
C LEU A 13 7.95 -10.41 5.45
N ALA A 14 7.80 -9.11 5.66
CA ALA A 14 7.46 -8.15 4.61
C ALA A 14 8.03 -6.76 4.91
N TRP A 15 8.16 -5.94 3.87
CA TRP A 15 8.41 -4.51 4.01
C TRP A 15 7.08 -3.79 4.18
N VAL A 16 6.95 -3.04 5.27
CA VAL A 16 5.70 -2.46 5.75
C VAL A 16 5.81 -0.94 5.82
N THR A 17 4.80 -0.24 5.32
CA THR A 17 4.70 1.22 5.46
C THR A 17 4.12 1.61 6.83
N PRO A 18 4.34 2.84 7.31
CA PRO A 18 3.45 3.41 8.31
C PRO A 18 2.00 3.43 7.81
N ILE A 19 1.07 3.60 8.74
CA ILE A 19 -0.35 3.78 8.42
C ILE A 19 -0.52 5.11 7.69
N LEU A 20 -1.02 5.05 6.46
CA LEU A 20 -1.34 6.23 5.65
C LEU A 20 -2.80 6.60 5.88
N THR A 21 -3.04 7.85 6.29
CA THR A 21 -4.40 8.38 6.46
C THR A 21 -4.77 9.22 5.24
N LEU A 22 -5.71 8.73 4.45
CA LEU A 22 -6.15 9.31 3.19
C LEU A 22 -7.50 10.00 3.35
N ARG A 23 -7.65 11.20 2.79
CA ARG A 23 -8.89 12.01 2.86
C ARG A 23 -9.52 12.29 1.49
N ARG A 24 -8.85 11.86 0.42
CA ARG A 24 -9.26 12.06 -0.99
C ARG A 24 -8.74 10.89 -1.80
N ASP A 25 -9.32 10.72 -2.98
CA ASP A 25 -8.85 9.77 -3.98
C ASP A 25 -7.35 9.94 -4.24
N ILE A 26 -6.65 8.82 -4.42
CA ILE A 26 -5.21 8.85 -4.72
C ILE A 26 -4.86 7.97 -5.91
N PHE A 27 -3.78 8.36 -6.59
CA PHE A 27 -2.99 7.49 -7.44
C PHE A 27 -1.77 7.02 -6.65
N LEU A 28 -1.67 5.72 -6.42
CA LEU A 28 -0.57 5.07 -5.71
C LEU A 28 0.31 4.30 -6.70
N ARG A 29 1.62 4.57 -6.66
CA ARG A 29 2.64 3.87 -7.45
C ARG A 29 3.64 3.19 -6.52
N ILE A 30 3.86 1.91 -6.76
CA ILE A 30 4.84 1.09 -6.02
C ILE A 30 5.78 0.46 -7.04
N THR A 31 7.07 0.67 -6.84
CA THR A 31 8.14 0.02 -7.60
C THR A 31 9.02 -0.78 -6.64
N LEU A 32 9.17 -2.06 -6.90
CA LEU A 32 10.01 -2.99 -6.16
C LEU A 32 11.37 -3.12 -6.84
N ARG A 33 12.43 -3.39 -6.06
CA ARG A 33 13.76 -3.69 -6.63
C ARG A 33 13.74 -4.99 -7.43
N GLU A 34 13.01 -5.97 -6.92
CA GLU A 34 12.82 -7.30 -7.52
C GLU A 34 11.34 -7.58 -7.75
N LYS A 35 11.03 -8.62 -8.53
CA LYS A 35 9.62 -9.00 -8.74
C LYS A 35 9.06 -9.50 -7.42
N GLY A 36 7.85 -9.05 -7.10
CA GLY A 36 7.27 -9.38 -5.80
C GLY A 36 5.76 -9.31 -5.79
N LYS A 37 5.23 -9.14 -4.58
CA LYS A 37 3.80 -9.05 -4.30
C LYS A 37 3.54 -7.79 -3.49
N VAL A 38 2.38 -7.20 -3.72
CA VAL A 38 1.84 -6.11 -2.91
C VAL A 38 0.57 -6.59 -2.21
N VAL A 39 0.46 -6.25 -0.94
CA VAL A 39 -0.77 -6.39 -0.16
C VAL A 39 -1.09 -5.02 0.42
N ILE A 40 -2.35 -4.61 0.31
CA ILE A 40 -2.87 -3.42 0.97
C ILE A 40 -3.86 -3.91 2.02
N ARG A 41 -3.68 -3.46 3.26
CA ARG A 41 -4.66 -3.62 4.33
C ARG A 41 -5.32 -2.26 4.57
N GLN A 42 -6.62 -2.26 4.86
CA GLN A 42 -7.41 -1.05 5.08
C GLN A 42 -8.10 -1.14 6.44
N SER A 43 -8.18 -0.04 7.18
CA SER A 43 -8.94 0.03 8.42
C SER A 43 -10.43 -0.22 8.20
N ASP A 44 -11.05 -1.06 9.02
CA ASP A 44 -12.50 -1.17 9.15
C ASP A 44 -13.04 -0.29 10.31
N ASP A 45 -14.36 -0.28 10.48
CA ASP A 45 -15.08 0.43 11.55
C ASP A 45 -14.79 -0.09 12.96
N LYS A 46 -14.14 -1.26 13.06
CA LYS A 46 -13.74 -1.94 14.30
C LYS A 46 -12.26 -1.74 14.62
N GLY A 47 -11.54 -0.98 13.81
CA GLY A 47 -10.10 -0.73 13.96
C GLY A 47 -9.21 -1.90 13.52
N ASN A 48 -9.76 -2.93 12.87
CA ASN A 48 -8.96 -3.98 12.26
C ASN A 48 -8.44 -3.52 10.90
N PHE A 49 -7.45 -4.24 10.38
CA PHE A 49 -6.85 -3.98 9.08
C PHE A 49 -7.00 -5.19 8.14
N PRO A 50 -8.23 -5.54 7.70
CA PRO A 50 -8.42 -6.60 6.72
C PRO A 50 -7.71 -6.31 5.40
N ARG A 51 -7.34 -7.39 4.71
CA ARG A 51 -6.71 -7.31 3.39
C ARG A 51 -7.74 -6.86 2.33
N VAL A 52 -7.35 -5.87 1.53
CA VAL A 52 -8.09 -5.46 0.34
C VAL A 52 -7.83 -6.48 -0.80
N PRO A 53 -8.87 -7.06 -1.43
CA PRO A 53 -8.69 -7.93 -2.58
C PRO A 53 -8.17 -7.14 -3.80
N ILE A 54 -7.00 -7.51 -4.32
CA ILE A 54 -6.39 -6.87 -5.50
C ILE A 54 -6.29 -7.92 -6.62
N ARG A 55 -6.85 -7.63 -7.79
CA ARG A 55 -6.88 -8.58 -8.93
C ARG A 55 -5.49 -8.88 -9.51
N ARG A 56 -4.59 -7.90 -9.58
CA ARG A 56 -3.24 -8.03 -10.18
C ARG A 56 -2.17 -7.59 -9.18
N HIS A 57 -1.65 -8.54 -8.40
CA HIS A 57 -0.80 -8.24 -7.23
C HIS A 57 0.42 -9.17 -7.08
N LYS A 58 0.78 -9.95 -8.11
CA LYS A 58 1.88 -10.92 -8.03
C LYS A 58 2.81 -10.83 -9.23
N ASP A 59 4.08 -11.12 -8.96
CA ASP A 59 5.16 -11.34 -9.92
C ASP A 59 5.41 -10.20 -10.91
N THR A 60 5.26 -8.96 -10.43
CA THR A 60 5.65 -7.75 -11.16
C THR A 60 6.55 -6.88 -10.28
N LYS A 61 7.30 -5.98 -10.92
CA LYS A 61 8.12 -4.97 -10.25
C LYS A 61 7.37 -3.67 -10.04
N SER A 62 6.32 -3.39 -10.82
CA SER A 62 5.61 -2.12 -10.80
C SER A 62 4.11 -2.34 -10.62
N PHE A 63 3.54 -1.57 -9.71
CA PHE A 63 2.13 -1.61 -9.36
C PHE A 63 1.58 -0.19 -9.35
N GLU A 64 0.44 -0.01 -9.99
CA GLU A 64 -0.24 1.28 -10.10
C GLU A 64 -1.70 1.06 -9.71
N PHE A 65 -2.13 1.80 -8.70
CA PHE A 65 -3.46 1.69 -8.12
C PHE A 65 -4.13 3.06 -8.13
N ARG A 66 -5.38 3.08 -8.58
CA ARG A 66 -6.29 4.18 -8.28
C ARG A 66 -7.12 3.75 -7.08
N ILE A 67 -7.03 4.49 -5.98
CA ILE A 67 -7.76 4.22 -4.75
C ILE A 67 -8.79 5.32 -4.59
N SER A 68 -10.06 4.94 -4.53
CA SER A 68 -11.16 5.86 -4.26
C SER A 68 -11.50 5.87 -2.77
N VAL A 69 -11.57 7.06 -2.20
CA VAL A 69 -11.85 7.30 -0.80
C VAL A 69 -13.31 7.72 -0.68
N ILE A 70 -14.16 6.75 -0.32
CA ILE A 70 -15.61 6.94 -0.18
C ILE A 70 -15.98 7.56 1.18
N PRO A 71 -15.50 7.06 2.34
CA PRO A 71 -15.72 7.76 3.61
C PRO A 71 -14.77 8.97 3.72
N ASP A 72 -15.09 9.91 4.63
CA ASP A 72 -14.31 11.13 4.84
C ASP A 72 -12.83 10.88 5.17
N THR A 73 -12.50 9.67 5.67
CA THR A 73 -11.13 9.25 5.93
C THR A 73 -10.99 7.73 5.81
N VAL A 74 -9.92 7.28 5.13
CA VAL A 74 -9.51 5.87 5.04
C VAL A 74 -8.08 5.72 5.52
N GLN A 75 -7.81 4.73 6.37
CA GLN A 75 -6.44 4.37 6.72
C GLN A 75 -6.00 3.12 5.97
N ILE A 76 -4.83 3.16 5.35
CA ILE A 76 -4.26 2.00 4.66
C ILE A 76 -2.84 1.71 5.15
N GLN A 77 -2.44 0.45 5.03
CA GLN A 77 -1.08 0.01 5.25
C GLN A 77 -0.65 -0.90 4.09
N ILE A 78 0.55 -0.65 3.57
CA ILE A 78 1.08 -1.33 2.39
C ILE A 78 2.17 -2.29 2.82
N PHE A 79 2.09 -3.52 2.31
CA PHE A 79 3.03 -4.59 2.54
C PHE A 79 3.61 -5.04 1.20
N THR A 80 4.93 -5.19 1.13
CA THR A 80 5.62 -5.66 -0.07
C THR A 80 6.54 -6.83 0.27
N SER A 81 6.54 -7.86 -0.58
CA SER A 81 7.32 -9.09 -0.31
C SER A 81 8.83 -8.94 -0.55
N THR A 82 9.24 -7.89 -1.26
CA THR A 82 10.62 -7.56 -1.58
C THR A 82 10.83 -6.08 -1.33
N GLU A 83 12.08 -5.65 -1.16
CA GLU A 83 12.37 -4.25 -0.86
C GLU A 83 11.79 -3.30 -1.92
N PRO A 84 11.00 -2.30 -1.49
CA PRO A 84 10.52 -1.27 -2.40
C PRO A 84 11.68 -0.37 -2.79
N LYS A 85 11.85 -0.17 -4.11
CA LYS A 85 12.68 0.91 -4.63
C LYS A 85 12.01 2.26 -4.37
N GLU A 86 10.70 2.30 -4.53
CA GLU A 86 9.91 3.53 -4.42
C GLU A 86 8.44 3.21 -4.11
N ILE A 87 7.86 3.95 -3.16
CA ILE A 87 6.42 4.01 -2.93
C ILE A 87 6.04 5.50 -2.94
N LYS A 88 5.15 5.88 -3.85
CA LYS A 88 4.70 7.27 -4.02
C LYS A 88 3.19 7.32 -4.23
N TYR A 89 2.56 8.37 -3.75
CA TYR A 89 1.17 8.66 -4.13
C TYR A 89 0.92 10.14 -4.41
N ALA A 90 -0.18 10.44 -5.09
CA ALA A 90 -0.69 11.79 -5.28
C ALA A 90 -2.21 11.78 -5.11
N TYR A 91 -2.76 12.85 -4.53
CA TYR A 91 -4.19 13.10 -4.54
C TYR A 91 -4.68 13.41 -5.94
N ILE A 92 -5.87 12.90 -6.28
CA ILE A 92 -6.59 13.18 -7.53
C ILE A 92 -7.87 13.95 -7.19
#